data_AF-A0A8H7Q3C4-F1
#
_entry.id   AF-A0A8H7Q3C4-F1
#
_cell.length_a   1.000
_cell.length_b   1.000
_cell.length_c   1.000
_cell.angle_alpha   90.00
_cell.angle_beta   90.00
_cell.angle_gamma   90.00
#
_symmetry.space_group_name_H-M   'P 1'
#
loop_
_entity.id
_entity.type
_entity.pdbx_description
1 polymer ?
#
loop_
_entity_poly.entity_id
_entity_poly.type
_entity_poly.pdbx_seq_one_letter_code
_entity_poly.pdbx_strand_id
1 'polypeptide(L)'
;MSIRYTIPLRTALRASLITPSQRLYSARPQDKPADPFQRPKVTIRTIRRMAKQKEPISMMTAQDYPSGLMVDRAGIDTCLVGDSLAMVTLGHDTTNPVTVDEMIHHCKAVARGCKAPFLIGDLPFGSYESNPEDAVKVALRFVKEGNVEAVKLEGGKEMAETVRRITTVGIPVLAHVGLTPQRQASLGGFRVQAKTAKQARALLEDALAVQEAGAFAVVLEAVPEEIASYVTQQLTIPTIGIGAGNGCSGQVLVQNDALGMFDRFVPKFTKQYANIGQIMVDGLKKYHEEVKSRAFPAKENTYPINEAELARFFEQQAAEKKNDEESVKVAKAVTA
;
A
#
# COMPACT_ATOMS: atom_id res chain seq x y z
N MET A 1 -45.60 39.62 53.50
CA MET A 1 -46.81 40.02 52.74
C MET A 1 -46.59 39.61 51.29
N SER A 2 -47.56 38.91 50.73
CA SER A 2 -47.47 38.08 49.51
C SER A 2 -47.50 38.89 48.21
N ILE A 3 -47.00 38.32 47.10
CA ILE A 3 -47.66 38.15 45.77
C ILE A 3 -46.66 38.12 44.60
N ARG A 4 -46.97 37.25 43.63
CA ARG A 4 -46.22 36.78 42.45
C ARG A 4 -46.54 37.55 41.15
N TYR A 5 -45.74 37.20 40.10
CA TYR A 5 -45.99 37.22 38.63
C TYR A 5 -45.86 38.60 37.93
N THR A 6 -45.36 38.78 36.70
CA THR A 6 -45.33 37.95 35.47
C THR A 6 -44.35 38.57 34.44
N ILE A 7 -43.79 37.79 33.51
CA ILE A 7 -43.01 38.19 32.30
C ILE A 7 -43.98 38.40 31.11
N PRO A 8 -43.78 39.33 30.13
CA PRO A 8 -43.27 38.91 28.80
C PRO A 8 -42.56 39.94 27.87
N LEU A 9 -41.77 39.35 26.95
CA LEU A 9 -41.51 39.65 25.51
C LEU A 9 -40.70 40.86 24.98
N ARG A 10 -39.57 40.48 24.32
CA ARG A 10 -39.07 40.82 22.95
C ARG A 10 -39.27 42.23 22.38
N THR A 11 -38.18 42.86 21.90
CA THR A 11 -37.94 43.13 20.46
C THR A 11 -36.45 43.45 20.19
N ALA A 12 -35.95 43.03 19.04
CA ALA A 12 -34.57 43.13 18.55
C ALA A 12 -34.36 44.35 17.64
N LEU A 13 -33.12 44.87 17.52
CA LEU A 13 -32.55 45.25 16.21
C LEU A 13 -31.02 45.49 16.21
N ARG A 14 -30.45 45.06 15.09
CA ARG A 14 -29.06 44.86 14.64
C ARG A 14 -28.11 46.06 14.76
N ALA A 15 -26.81 45.75 14.92
CA ALA A 15 -25.75 46.39 14.14
C ALA A 15 -24.72 45.33 13.70
N SER A 16 -24.52 45.23 12.39
CA SER A 16 -23.58 44.34 11.70
C SER A 16 -22.20 44.97 11.69
N LEU A 17 -21.18 44.25 12.16
CA LEU A 17 -19.78 44.54 11.87
C LEU A 17 -19.15 43.27 11.30
N ILE A 18 -18.88 43.30 10.00
CA ILE A 18 -18.08 42.30 9.29
C ILE A 18 -16.62 42.65 9.56
N THR A 19 -15.90 41.80 10.28
CA THR A 19 -14.43 41.83 10.34
C THR A 19 -13.87 40.84 9.31
N PRO A 20 -12.80 41.20 8.58
CA PRO A 20 -12.20 40.31 7.59
C PRO A 20 -11.46 39.16 8.30
N SER A 21 -11.80 37.92 7.94
CA SER A 21 -11.08 36.74 8.42
C SER A 21 -9.65 36.73 7.85
N GLN A 22 -8.68 37.20 8.63
CA GLN A 22 -7.28 36.90 8.37
C GLN A 22 -7.07 35.41 8.60
N ARG A 23 -6.91 34.63 7.51
CA ARG A 23 -6.38 33.27 7.60
C ARG A 23 -4.90 33.38 7.92
N LEU A 24 -4.56 33.24 9.20
CA LEU A 24 -3.17 33.07 9.65
C LEU A 24 -2.72 31.65 9.25
N TYR A 25 -1.75 31.57 8.33
CA TYR A 25 -1.11 30.32 7.92
C TYR A 25 -0.18 29.82 9.03
N SER A 26 -0.77 29.32 10.12
CA SER A 26 -0.13 28.46 11.11
C SER A 26 -1.18 27.72 11.94
N ALA A 27 -2.30 27.33 11.31
CA ALA A 27 -3.31 26.53 11.99
C ALA A 27 -2.85 25.07 12.10
N ARG A 28 -3.01 24.46 13.28
CA ARG A 28 -3.10 23.00 13.41
C ARG A 28 -4.14 22.50 12.39
N PRO A 29 -3.95 21.32 11.77
CA PRO A 29 -4.98 20.75 10.89
C PRO A 29 -6.32 20.81 11.61
N GLN A 30 -7.37 21.30 10.94
CA GLN A 30 -8.72 21.28 11.49
C GLN A 30 -9.02 19.86 11.96
N ASP A 31 -9.33 19.72 13.25
CA ASP A 31 -9.85 18.48 13.84
C ASP A 31 -11.19 18.17 13.14
N LYS A 32 -11.13 17.45 12.02
CA LYS A 32 -12.24 16.57 11.66
C LYS A 32 -12.47 15.69 12.88
N PRO A 33 -13.72 15.38 13.27
CA PRO A 33 -13.94 14.45 14.37
C PRO A 33 -13.12 13.21 14.07
N ALA A 34 -12.09 12.98 14.90
CA ALA A 34 -11.23 11.82 14.76
C ALA A 34 -12.17 10.63 14.86
N ASP A 35 -12.26 9.84 13.80
CA ASP A 35 -12.76 8.49 13.95
C ASP A 35 -11.97 7.89 15.13
N PRO A 36 -12.62 7.43 16.21
CA PRO A 36 -11.93 6.92 17.39
C PRO A 36 -11.01 5.74 17.06
N PHE A 37 -11.11 5.18 15.86
CA PHE A 37 -10.22 4.15 15.32
C PHE A 37 -9.08 4.67 14.44
N GLN A 38 -8.98 5.98 14.18
CA GLN A 38 -8.00 6.56 13.27
C GLN A 38 -6.74 7.02 14.01
N ARG A 39 -5.70 6.18 13.96
CA ARG A 39 -4.37 6.46 14.51
C ARG A 39 -3.78 7.75 13.88
N PRO A 40 -3.03 8.57 14.64
CA PRO A 40 -2.34 9.74 14.08
C PRO A 40 -1.42 9.36 12.91
N LYS A 41 -1.33 10.25 11.91
CA LYS A 41 -0.43 10.09 10.77
C LYS A 41 1.02 10.00 11.24
N VAL A 42 1.72 8.93 10.84
CA VAL A 42 3.17 8.79 11.03
C VAL A 42 3.87 9.76 10.08
N THR A 43 4.85 10.48 10.59
CA THR A 43 5.62 11.47 9.84
C THR A 43 7.11 11.14 9.93
N ILE A 44 7.94 11.76 9.09
CA ILE A 44 9.41 11.66 9.21
C ILE A 44 9.89 12.03 10.62
N ARG A 45 9.24 13.01 11.27
CA ARG A 45 9.56 13.36 12.65
C ARG A 45 9.27 12.22 13.62
N THR A 46 8.16 11.51 13.42
CA THR A 46 7.81 10.30 14.20
C THR A 46 8.87 9.23 13.99
N ILE A 47 9.21 8.92 12.73
CA ILE A 47 10.22 7.89 12.37
C ILE A 47 11.58 8.19 12.99
N ARG A 48 12.08 9.44 12.85
CA ARG A 48 13.34 9.87 13.46
C ARG A 48 13.32 9.80 15.00
N ARG A 49 12.17 10.12 15.61
CA ARG A 49 11.99 10.01 17.07
C ARG A 49 12.08 8.55 17.52
N MET A 50 11.36 7.65 16.86
CA MET A 50 11.38 6.22 17.16
C MET A 50 12.81 5.66 17.11
N ALA A 51 13.52 5.95 16.02
CA ALA A 51 14.93 5.55 15.87
C ALA A 51 15.83 6.09 16.99
N LYS A 52 15.72 7.38 17.32
CA LYS A 52 16.48 7.99 18.43
C LYS A 52 16.15 7.37 19.79
N GLN A 53 14.91 6.95 19.98
CA GLN A 53 14.44 6.28 21.20
C GLN A 53 14.68 4.77 21.20
N LYS A 54 15.28 4.22 20.13
CA LYS A 54 15.46 2.79 19.92
C LYS A 54 14.14 2.00 19.95
N GLU A 55 13.04 2.66 19.56
CA GLU A 55 11.76 2.03 19.29
C GLU A 55 11.80 1.47 17.86
N PRO A 56 11.69 0.14 17.66
CA PRO A 56 11.80 -0.45 16.33
C PRO A 56 10.71 0.02 15.38
N ILE A 57 11.09 0.43 14.17
CA ILE A 57 10.15 0.87 13.14
C ILE A 57 9.61 -0.36 12.38
N SER A 58 8.29 -0.51 12.34
CA SER A 58 7.65 -1.53 11.51
C SER A 58 7.35 -1.01 10.11
N MET A 59 7.81 -1.74 9.09
CA MET A 59 7.49 -1.49 7.69
C MET A 59 6.88 -2.74 7.06
N MET A 60 5.85 -2.55 6.22
CA MET A 60 5.22 -3.63 5.46
C MET A 60 4.92 -3.16 4.05
N THR A 61 5.06 -4.05 3.06
CA THR A 61 4.63 -3.71 1.71
C THR A 61 3.11 -3.72 1.57
N ALA A 62 2.59 -3.03 0.55
CA ALA A 62 1.20 -3.13 0.12
C ALA A 62 1.09 -2.85 -1.39
N GLN A 63 0.08 -3.42 -2.04
CA GLN A 63 -0.11 -3.34 -3.49
C GLN A 63 -1.50 -2.84 -3.89
N ASP A 64 -2.50 -2.91 -3.02
CA ASP A 64 -3.87 -2.50 -3.38
C ASP A 64 -4.62 -1.87 -2.19
N TYR A 65 -5.88 -1.51 -2.42
CA TYR A 65 -6.72 -0.91 -1.39
C TYR A 65 -6.92 -1.84 -0.17
N PRO A 66 -7.37 -3.11 -0.32
CA PRO A 66 -7.49 -4.02 0.81
C PRO A 66 -6.19 -4.22 1.57
N SER A 67 -5.07 -4.41 0.88
CA SER A 67 -3.79 -4.71 1.51
C SER A 67 -3.26 -3.50 2.29
N GLY A 68 -3.38 -2.29 1.72
CA GLY A 68 -3.09 -1.03 2.41
C GLY A 68 -3.99 -0.77 3.62
N LEU A 69 -5.28 -1.11 3.52
CA LEU A 69 -6.22 -1.03 4.65
C LEU A 69 -5.83 -1.98 5.79
N MET A 70 -5.34 -3.19 5.48
CA MET A 70 -4.87 -4.13 6.50
C MET A 70 -3.58 -3.65 7.17
N VAL A 71 -2.64 -3.06 6.40
CA VAL A 71 -1.42 -2.44 6.97
C VAL A 71 -1.78 -1.34 7.96
N ASP A 72 -2.76 -0.48 7.63
CA ASP A 72 -3.25 0.56 8.52
C ASP A 72 -3.84 -0.02 9.82
N ARG A 73 -4.79 -0.96 9.69
CA ARG A 73 -5.47 -1.60 10.82
C ARG A 73 -4.54 -2.38 11.73
N ALA A 74 -3.44 -2.92 11.18
CA ALA A 74 -2.44 -3.63 11.95
C ALA A 74 -1.52 -2.69 12.78
N GLY A 75 -1.63 -1.38 12.61
CA GLY A 75 -0.81 -0.41 13.33
C GLY A 75 0.63 -0.33 12.85
N ILE A 76 0.92 -0.73 11.61
CA ILE A 76 2.26 -0.66 11.02
C ILE A 76 2.69 0.79 10.83
N ASP A 77 3.94 1.13 11.13
CA ASP A 77 4.40 2.54 11.13
C ASP A 77 4.60 3.11 9.73
N THR A 78 5.12 2.29 8.82
CA THR A 78 5.46 2.70 7.46
C THR A 78 4.98 1.67 6.43
N CYS A 79 4.50 2.14 5.28
CA CYS A 79 3.95 1.30 4.22
C CYS A 79 4.74 1.53 2.94
N LEU A 80 5.23 0.46 2.32
CA LEU A 80 5.98 0.53 1.07
C LEU A 80 5.17 -0.05 -0.10
N VAL A 81 4.88 0.78 -1.09
CA VAL A 81 4.42 0.28 -2.40
C VAL A 81 5.67 -0.05 -3.21
N GLY A 82 6.19 -1.26 -2.98
CA GLY A 82 7.45 -1.74 -3.53
C GLY A 82 7.29 -2.36 -4.91
N ASP A 83 8.31 -2.22 -5.76
CA ASP A 83 8.36 -2.84 -7.09
C ASP A 83 8.30 -4.38 -7.06
N SER A 84 8.53 -4.99 -5.89
CA SER A 84 8.21 -6.39 -5.58
C SER A 84 6.80 -6.82 -6.02
N LEU A 85 5.84 -5.89 -6.12
CA LEU A 85 4.50 -6.13 -6.67
C LEU A 85 4.54 -6.68 -8.09
N ALA A 86 5.58 -6.40 -8.87
CA ALA A 86 5.79 -6.98 -10.19
C ALA A 86 5.77 -8.51 -10.12
N MET A 87 6.40 -9.08 -9.10
CA MET A 87 6.49 -10.52 -8.91
C MET A 87 5.29 -11.06 -8.15
N VAL A 88 4.99 -10.49 -6.97
CA VAL A 88 3.99 -11.07 -6.06
C VAL A 88 2.54 -10.69 -6.40
N THR A 89 2.33 -9.70 -7.27
CA THR A 89 1.00 -9.24 -7.69
C THR A 89 0.78 -9.42 -9.20
N LEU A 90 1.73 -8.99 -10.02
CA LEU A 90 1.61 -9.04 -11.49
C LEU A 90 2.12 -10.35 -12.10
N GLY A 91 2.84 -11.17 -11.32
CA GLY A 91 3.30 -12.49 -11.76
C GLY A 91 4.49 -12.45 -12.73
N HIS A 92 5.22 -11.35 -12.79
CA HIS A 92 6.50 -11.29 -13.51
C HIS A 92 7.58 -12.11 -12.81
N ASP A 93 8.55 -12.59 -13.58
CA ASP A 93 9.71 -13.33 -13.03
C ASP A 93 10.69 -12.41 -12.28
N THR A 94 10.64 -11.11 -12.54
CA THR A 94 11.57 -10.10 -12.02
C THR A 94 10.83 -8.77 -11.76
N THR A 95 11.46 -7.83 -11.05
CA THR A 95 10.86 -6.50 -10.82
C THR A 95 11.01 -5.54 -12.01
N ASN A 96 11.99 -5.77 -12.89
CA ASN A 96 12.33 -4.87 -13.99
C ASN A 96 11.20 -4.53 -14.99
N PRO A 97 10.22 -5.41 -15.29
CA PRO A 97 9.16 -5.08 -16.25
C PRO A 97 8.17 -4.01 -15.76
N VAL A 98 8.06 -3.78 -14.45
CA VAL A 98 7.04 -2.87 -13.92
C VAL A 98 7.34 -1.43 -14.31
N THR A 99 6.32 -0.73 -14.76
CA THR A 99 6.42 0.64 -15.26
C THR A 99 6.10 1.67 -14.18
N VAL A 100 6.49 2.93 -14.43
CA VAL A 100 6.12 4.07 -13.58
C VAL A 100 4.60 4.20 -13.43
N ASP A 101 3.84 3.97 -14.51
CA ASP A 101 2.39 4.14 -14.49
C ASP A 101 1.69 3.04 -13.69
N GLU A 102 2.18 1.80 -13.77
CA GLU A 102 1.72 0.69 -12.91
C GLU A 102 2.03 0.97 -11.44
N MET A 103 3.25 1.41 -11.12
CA MET A 103 3.62 1.76 -9.74
C MET A 103 2.73 2.89 -9.19
N ILE A 104 2.47 3.94 -9.98
CA ILE A 104 1.56 5.02 -9.60
C ILE A 104 0.12 4.50 -9.42
N HIS A 105 -0.35 3.59 -10.27
CA HIS A 105 -1.66 2.96 -10.12
C HIS A 105 -1.80 2.25 -8.76
N HIS A 106 -0.83 1.43 -8.40
CA HIS A 106 -0.80 0.73 -7.11
C HIS A 106 -0.69 1.72 -5.94
N CYS A 107 0.15 2.76 -6.05
CA CYS A 107 0.23 3.83 -5.04
C CYS A 107 -1.13 4.47 -4.79
N LYS A 108 -1.88 4.81 -5.85
CA LYS A 108 -3.24 5.38 -5.75
C LYS A 108 -4.21 4.44 -5.03
N ALA A 109 -4.12 3.14 -5.30
CA ALA A 109 -4.97 2.15 -4.65
C ALA A 109 -4.66 2.05 -3.14
N VAL A 110 -3.38 1.90 -2.79
CA VAL A 110 -2.91 1.78 -1.41
C VAL A 110 -3.21 3.05 -0.61
N ALA A 111 -2.96 4.24 -1.16
CA ALA A 111 -3.22 5.52 -0.50
C ALA A 111 -4.70 5.74 -0.11
N ARG A 112 -5.65 5.02 -0.74
CA ARG A 112 -7.07 5.05 -0.35
C ARG A 112 -7.32 4.30 0.97
N GLY A 113 -6.58 3.23 1.25
CA GLY A 113 -6.75 2.40 2.45
C GLY A 113 -5.73 2.69 3.57
N CYS A 114 -4.51 3.07 3.20
CA CYS A 114 -3.39 3.32 4.10
C CYS A 114 -3.34 4.82 4.47
N LYS A 115 -3.92 5.19 5.61
CA LYS A 115 -4.08 6.57 6.08
C LYS A 115 -3.07 6.97 7.14
N ALA A 116 -2.90 6.16 8.20
CA ALA A 116 -2.03 6.46 9.32
C ALA A 116 -0.54 6.14 9.06
N PRO A 117 -0.14 5.02 8.43
CA PRO A 117 1.26 4.74 8.16
C PRO A 117 1.91 5.78 7.22
N PHE A 118 3.22 5.98 7.32
CA PHE A 118 3.98 6.79 6.36
C PHE A 118 4.18 6.00 5.06
N LEU A 119 3.57 6.46 3.97
CA LEU A 119 3.45 5.78 2.68
C LEU A 119 4.59 6.19 1.75
N ILE A 120 5.27 5.19 1.22
CA ILE A 120 6.46 5.31 0.38
C ILE A 120 6.19 4.59 -0.93
N GLY A 121 6.42 5.26 -2.06
CA GLY A 121 6.32 4.65 -3.40
C GLY A 121 7.69 4.35 -3.97
N ASP A 122 7.89 3.16 -4.52
CA ASP A 122 9.17 2.76 -5.07
C ASP A 122 9.34 3.21 -6.52
N LEU A 123 10.48 3.81 -6.84
CA LEU A 123 10.82 4.18 -8.21
C LEU A 123 11.27 2.92 -8.96
N PRO A 124 10.58 2.52 -10.03
CA PRO A 124 10.92 1.29 -10.74
C PRO A 124 12.21 1.46 -11.55
N PHE A 125 12.83 0.34 -11.89
CA PHE A 125 14.05 0.30 -12.71
C PHE A 125 13.92 1.11 -14.00
N GLY A 126 14.97 1.85 -14.35
CA GLY A 126 15.04 2.70 -15.55
C GLY A 126 14.37 4.07 -15.41
N SER A 127 13.79 4.39 -14.25
CA SER A 127 13.08 5.66 -14.03
C SER A 127 13.92 6.75 -13.34
N TYR A 128 15.09 6.42 -12.79
CA TYR A 128 15.86 7.35 -11.96
C TYR A 128 17.39 7.29 -12.13
N GLU A 129 17.90 6.29 -12.84
CA GLU A 129 19.33 5.97 -12.89
C GLU A 129 20.10 6.80 -13.91
N SER A 130 19.44 7.24 -14.99
CA SER A 130 20.11 7.89 -16.13
C SER A 130 20.43 9.36 -15.89
N ASN A 131 19.53 10.08 -15.21
CA ASN A 131 19.60 11.53 -15.04
C ASN A 131 18.83 11.99 -13.79
N PRO A 132 19.47 12.72 -12.85
CA PRO A 132 18.81 13.26 -11.66
C PRO A 132 17.56 14.11 -11.94
N GLU A 133 17.51 14.84 -13.04
CA GLU A 133 16.34 15.67 -13.38
C GLU A 133 15.13 14.83 -13.82
N ASP A 134 15.36 13.72 -14.52
CA ASP A 134 14.29 12.81 -14.91
C ASP A 134 13.77 12.05 -13.68
N ALA A 135 14.66 11.66 -12.78
CA ALA A 135 14.28 11.10 -11.48
C ALA A 135 13.38 12.06 -10.67
N VAL A 136 13.67 13.37 -10.67
CA VAL A 136 12.80 14.37 -10.04
C VAL A 136 11.43 14.42 -10.69
N LYS A 137 11.34 14.41 -12.03
CA LYS A 137 10.04 14.41 -12.72
C LYS A 137 9.23 13.19 -12.33
N VAL A 138 9.84 12.00 -12.29
CA VAL A 138 9.18 10.76 -11.85
C VAL A 138 8.75 10.87 -10.38
N ALA A 139 9.64 11.26 -9.47
CA ALA A 139 9.32 11.39 -8.04
C ALA A 139 8.16 12.37 -7.79
N LEU A 140 8.11 13.49 -8.53
CA LEU A 140 6.99 14.44 -8.47
C LEU A 140 5.66 13.79 -8.88
N ARG A 141 5.66 12.89 -9.87
CA ARG A 141 4.46 12.14 -10.26
C ARG A 141 4.02 11.19 -9.15
N PHE A 142 4.94 10.48 -8.51
CA PHE A 142 4.62 9.61 -7.37
C PHE A 142 3.92 10.37 -6.24
N VAL A 143 4.43 11.56 -5.88
CA VAL A 143 3.79 12.39 -4.84
C VAL A 143 2.43 12.92 -5.30
N LYS A 144 2.34 13.51 -6.50
CA LYS A 144 1.12 14.18 -6.99
C LYS A 144 0.01 13.22 -7.40
N GLU A 145 0.37 12.19 -8.16
CA GLU A 145 -0.57 11.23 -8.73
C GLU A 145 -0.76 10.04 -7.78
N GLY A 146 0.34 9.53 -7.22
CA GLY A 146 0.36 8.37 -6.32
C GLY A 146 -0.10 8.67 -4.90
N ASN A 147 -0.10 9.94 -4.47
CA ASN A 147 -0.41 10.37 -3.09
C ASN A 147 0.47 9.70 -2.03
N VAL A 148 1.76 9.50 -2.33
CA VAL A 148 2.76 9.01 -1.36
C VAL A 148 3.48 10.18 -0.68
N GLU A 149 3.98 9.98 0.53
CA GLU A 149 4.73 11.00 1.25
C GLU A 149 6.23 11.01 0.91
N ALA A 150 6.76 9.91 0.36
CA ALA A 150 8.16 9.75 0.02
C ALA A 150 8.35 8.77 -1.14
N VAL A 151 9.55 8.76 -1.70
CA VAL A 151 9.95 7.77 -2.71
C VAL A 151 11.08 6.87 -2.21
N LYS A 152 11.12 5.62 -2.67
CA LYS A 152 12.28 4.71 -2.52
C LYS A 152 13.05 4.65 -3.84
N LEU A 153 14.38 4.59 -3.77
CA LEU A 153 15.22 4.26 -4.93
C LEU A 153 16.41 3.39 -4.51
N GLU A 154 16.97 2.63 -5.45
CA GLU A 154 18.05 1.69 -5.20
C GLU A 154 19.40 2.21 -5.72
N GLY A 155 20.44 2.12 -4.91
CA GLY A 155 21.79 2.48 -5.30
C GLY A 155 22.57 3.14 -4.18
N GLY A 156 23.88 2.99 -4.26
CA GLY A 156 24.83 3.52 -3.29
C GLY A 156 25.32 4.90 -3.66
N LYS A 157 26.64 5.10 -3.52
CA LYS A 157 27.31 6.37 -3.81
C LYS A 157 27.04 6.89 -5.23
N GLU A 158 26.84 6.01 -6.19
CA GLU A 158 26.56 6.38 -7.58
C GLU A 158 25.22 7.11 -7.74
N MET A 159 24.26 6.87 -6.85
CA MET A 159 22.95 7.54 -6.85
C MET A 159 22.90 8.75 -5.91
N ALA A 160 23.99 9.15 -5.27
CA ALA A 160 24.02 10.25 -4.31
C ALA A 160 23.57 11.59 -4.94
N GLU A 161 23.95 11.85 -6.20
CA GLU A 161 23.50 13.05 -6.92
C GLU A 161 21.97 13.03 -7.13
N THR A 162 21.42 11.91 -7.58
CA THR A 162 19.97 11.71 -7.76
C THR A 162 19.22 11.89 -6.45
N VAL A 163 19.67 11.26 -5.35
CA VAL A 163 19.09 11.42 -4.01
C VAL A 163 19.08 12.90 -3.60
N ARG A 164 20.22 13.58 -3.73
CA ARG A 164 20.34 15.02 -3.37
C ARG A 164 19.41 15.88 -4.20
N ARG A 165 19.27 15.58 -5.48
CA ARG A 165 18.43 16.36 -6.38
C ARG A 165 16.94 16.23 -6.05
N ILE A 166 16.49 15.02 -5.71
CA ILE A 166 15.11 14.75 -5.26
C ILE A 166 14.83 15.38 -3.89
N THR A 167 15.75 15.26 -2.92
CA THR A 167 15.54 15.82 -1.58
C THR A 167 15.54 17.35 -1.60
N THR A 168 16.32 17.99 -2.47
CA THR A 168 16.37 19.45 -2.63
C THR A 168 15.03 20.04 -3.12
N VAL A 169 14.21 19.30 -3.86
CA VAL A 169 12.85 19.75 -4.24
C VAL A 169 11.79 19.46 -3.19
N GLY A 170 12.20 18.95 -2.02
CA GLY A 170 11.32 18.71 -0.88
C GLY A 170 10.67 17.32 -0.85
N ILE A 171 11.10 16.38 -1.71
CA ILE A 171 10.59 15.01 -1.69
C ILE A 171 11.52 14.15 -0.81
N PRO A 172 11.01 13.53 0.27
CA PRO A 172 11.82 12.62 1.08
C PRO A 172 12.20 11.35 0.32
N VAL A 173 13.44 10.90 0.52
CA VAL A 173 13.97 9.68 -0.12
C VAL A 173 14.31 8.62 0.94
N LEU A 174 13.73 7.43 0.79
CA LEU A 174 14.20 6.20 1.41
C LEU A 174 15.24 5.59 0.47
N ALA A 175 16.51 5.60 0.85
CA ALA A 175 17.55 4.96 0.05
C ALA A 175 17.49 3.42 0.22
N HIS A 176 18.08 2.67 -0.71
CA HIS A 176 18.22 1.22 -0.61
C HIS A 176 19.62 0.78 -1.09
N VAL A 177 20.39 0.17 -0.19
CA VAL A 177 21.74 -0.37 -0.45
C VAL A 177 21.84 -1.84 0.01
N GLY A 178 22.90 -2.52 -0.40
CA GLY A 178 23.04 -3.97 -0.22
C GLY A 178 22.59 -4.68 -1.49
N LEU A 179 21.80 -5.75 -1.36
CA LEU A 179 21.19 -6.39 -2.52
C LEU A 179 20.12 -5.45 -3.09
N THR A 180 20.29 -5.03 -4.35
CA THR A 180 19.32 -4.17 -5.04
C THR A 180 18.67 -4.99 -6.15
N PRO A 181 17.44 -5.53 -5.94
CA PRO A 181 16.76 -6.43 -6.88
C PRO A 181 16.71 -5.95 -8.32
N GLN A 182 16.57 -4.63 -8.56
CA GLN A 182 16.54 -4.04 -9.90
C GLN A 182 17.86 -4.29 -10.67
N ARG A 183 18.96 -4.49 -9.94
CA ARG A 183 20.29 -4.81 -10.45
C ARG A 183 20.65 -6.29 -10.33
N GLN A 184 19.69 -7.19 -10.13
CA GLN A 184 19.97 -8.63 -9.96
C GLN A 184 20.81 -9.22 -11.11
N ALA A 185 20.63 -8.74 -12.35
CA ALA A 185 21.38 -9.23 -13.50
C ALA A 185 22.88 -8.90 -13.39
N SER A 186 23.23 -7.69 -12.94
CA SER A 186 24.63 -7.30 -12.73
C SER A 186 25.22 -7.89 -11.44
N LEU A 187 24.37 -8.18 -10.45
CA LEU A 187 24.76 -8.82 -9.18
C LEU A 187 24.86 -10.36 -9.27
N GLY A 188 24.46 -10.96 -10.39
CA GLY A 188 24.46 -12.42 -10.58
C GLY A 188 23.39 -13.15 -9.77
N GLY A 189 22.21 -12.52 -9.62
CA GLY A 189 21.04 -13.00 -8.90
C GLY A 189 20.91 -12.45 -7.48
N PHE A 190 19.96 -13.01 -6.71
CA PHE A 190 19.69 -12.65 -5.32
C PHE A 190 20.74 -13.20 -4.36
N ARG A 191 21.92 -12.57 -4.33
CA ARG A 191 23.05 -12.97 -3.48
C ARG A 191 23.21 -12.04 -2.29
N VAL A 192 23.54 -12.62 -1.15
CA VAL A 192 23.96 -11.89 0.06
C VAL A 192 25.16 -11.00 -0.27
N GLN A 193 25.09 -9.73 0.14
CA GLN A 193 26.12 -8.72 -0.07
C GLN A 193 27.03 -8.58 1.16
N ALA A 194 28.11 -7.79 1.05
CA ALA A 194 29.00 -7.48 2.17
C ALA A 194 29.64 -8.69 2.89
N LYS A 195 29.87 -9.80 2.18
CA LYS A 195 30.50 -11.02 2.73
C LYS A 195 32.01 -10.93 2.95
N THR A 196 32.65 -9.90 2.41
CA THR A 196 34.09 -9.65 2.55
C THR A 196 34.32 -8.27 3.15
N ALA A 197 35.44 -8.06 3.83
CA ALA A 197 35.77 -6.76 4.42
C ALA A 197 35.73 -5.61 3.39
N LYS A 198 36.17 -5.87 2.14
CA LYS A 198 36.10 -4.91 1.04
C LYS A 198 34.64 -4.54 0.70
N GLN A 199 33.76 -5.53 0.58
CA GLN A 199 32.34 -5.29 0.27
C GLN A 199 31.61 -4.64 1.45
N ALA A 200 31.92 -5.02 2.69
CA ALA A 200 31.35 -4.40 3.89
C ALA A 200 31.76 -2.91 4.00
N ARG A 201 33.01 -2.59 3.69
CA ARG A 201 33.46 -1.19 3.59
C ARG A 201 32.73 -0.43 2.49
N ALA A 202 32.56 -1.02 1.30
CA ALA A 202 31.82 -0.40 0.21
C ALA A 202 30.36 -0.12 0.60
N LEU A 203 29.68 -1.07 1.25
CA LEU A 203 28.32 -0.89 1.76
C LEU A 203 28.22 0.28 2.75
N LEU A 204 29.19 0.42 3.67
CA LEU A 204 29.23 1.53 4.61
C LEU A 204 29.43 2.87 3.88
N GLU A 205 30.34 2.93 2.91
CA GLU A 205 30.58 4.12 2.08
C GLU A 205 29.32 4.51 1.30
N ASP A 206 28.60 3.53 0.73
CA ASP A 206 27.33 3.74 0.03
C ASP A 206 26.25 4.29 0.96
N ALA A 207 26.10 3.69 2.14
CA ALA A 207 25.10 4.11 3.14
C ALA A 207 25.38 5.54 3.67
N LEU A 208 26.66 5.87 3.90
CA LEU A 208 27.07 7.23 4.29
C LEU A 208 26.83 8.24 3.15
N ALA A 209 27.10 7.86 1.91
CA ALA A 209 26.91 8.74 0.75
C ALA A 209 25.44 9.11 0.54
N VAL A 210 24.51 8.15 0.64
CA VAL A 210 23.07 8.44 0.53
C VAL A 210 22.53 9.23 1.72
N GLN A 211 23.08 9.03 2.92
CA GLN A 211 22.78 9.87 4.07
C GLN A 211 23.21 11.32 3.81
N GLU A 212 24.44 11.53 3.37
CA GLU A 212 24.99 12.87 3.07
C GLU A 212 24.23 13.56 1.93
N ALA A 213 23.69 12.78 0.99
CA ALA A 213 22.80 13.27 -0.06
C ALA A 213 21.40 13.69 0.46
N GLY A 214 21.04 13.33 1.69
CA GLY A 214 19.82 13.77 2.35
C GLY A 214 18.70 12.74 2.43
N ALA A 215 18.99 11.45 2.20
CA ALA A 215 18.04 10.38 2.47
C ALA A 215 17.55 10.46 3.93
N PHE A 216 16.26 10.22 4.18
CA PHE A 216 15.72 10.30 5.55
C PHE A 216 15.88 8.98 6.32
N ALA A 217 16.09 7.88 5.60
CA ALA A 217 16.29 6.52 6.07
C ALA A 217 16.97 5.70 4.95
N VAL A 218 17.50 4.52 5.27
CA VAL A 218 18.08 3.60 4.29
C VAL A 218 17.68 2.15 4.55
N VAL A 219 17.28 1.42 3.51
CA VAL A 219 17.06 -0.02 3.55
C VAL A 219 18.41 -0.73 3.39
N LEU A 220 18.65 -1.75 4.23
CA LEU A 220 19.76 -2.69 4.12
C LEU A 220 19.19 -4.08 3.78
N GLU A 221 19.44 -4.59 2.57
CA GLU A 221 18.92 -5.88 2.11
C GLU A 221 20.00 -6.95 1.96
N ALA A 222 19.72 -8.13 2.51
CA ALA A 222 20.57 -9.33 2.42
C ALA A 222 22.04 -9.07 2.79
N VAL A 223 22.25 -8.49 3.97
CA VAL A 223 23.56 -8.12 4.55
C VAL A 223 23.79 -8.94 5.83
N PRO A 224 25.02 -9.42 6.13
CA PRO A 224 25.33 -10.04 7.41
C PRO A 224 24.95 -9.15 8.61
N GLU A 225 24.39 -9.76 9.65
CA GLU A 225 23.83 -9.06 10.82
C GLU A 225 24.84 -8.14 11.50
N GLU A 226 26.08 -8.60 11.68
CA GLU A 226 27.14 -7.82 12.34
C GLU A 226 27.49 -6.58 11.54
N ILE A 227 27.49 -6.69 10.19
CA ILE A 227 27.77 -5.56 9.30
C ILE A 227 26.60 -4.57 9.29
N ALA A 228 25.36 -5.05 9.19
CA ALA A 228 24.18 -4.18 9.24
C ALA A 228 24.05 -3.45 10.59
N SER A 229 24.36 -4.14 11.69
CA SER A 229 24.42 -3.55 13.03
C SER A 229 25.49 -2.46 13.11
N TYR A 230 26.68 -2.73 12.57
CA TYR A 230 27.75 -1.74 12.52
C TYR A 230 27.35 -0.51 11.68
N VAL A 231 26.82 -0.70 10.47
CA VAL A 231 26.34 0.38 9.60
C VAL A 231 25.28 1.22 10.32
N THR A 232 24.34 0.57 11.01
CA THR A 232 23.30 1.25 11.80
C THR A 232 23.88 2.14 12.89
N GLN A 233 24.98 1.73 13.53
CA GLN A 233 25.66 2.55 14.55
C GLN A 233 26.42 3.75 13.96
N GLN A 234 26.85 3.66 12.70
CA GLN A 234 27.58 4.76 12.04
C GLN A 234 26.65 5.83 11.45
N LEU A 235 25.39 5.48 11.17
CA LEU A 235 24.42 6.39 10.59
C LEU A 235 23.66 7.19 11.65
N THR A 236 23.26 8.40 11.27
CA THR A 236 22.35 9.27 12.03
C THR A 236 20.90 9.12 11.59
N ILE A 237 20.67 8.61 10.37
CA ILE A 237 19.35 8.27 9.84
C ILE A 237 19.01 6.80 10.18
N PRO A 238 17.72 6.46 10.35
CA PRO A 238 17.31 5.09 10.62
C PRO A 238 17.64 4.14 9.46
N THR A 239 17.98 2.91 9.83
CA THR A 239 18.14 1.77 8.92
C THR A 239 16.93 0.85 9.00
N ILE A 240 16.45 0.37 7.85
CA ILE A 240 15.36 -0.62 7.77
C ILE A 240 15.95 -1.92 7.21
N GLY A 241 15.94 -2.98 7.99
CA GLY A 241 16.49 -4.28 7.58
C GLY A 241 15.49 -5.14 6.82
N ILE A 242 15.98 -5.89 5.84
CA ILE A 242 15.31 -7.06 5.26
C ILE A 242 16.36 -8.13 4.98
N GLY A 243 16.37 -9.19 5.80
CA GLY A 243 17.49 -10.13 5.80
C GLY A 243 18.82 -9.51 6.23
N ALA A 244 18.78 -8.54 7.15
CA ALA A 244 19.92 -7.81 7.68
C ALA A 244 20.11 -7.96 9.20
N GLY A 245 19.48 -8.97 9.81
CA GLY A 245 19.47 -9.15 11.26
C GLY A 245 18.62 -8.12 12.02
N ASN A 246 18.64 -8.18 13.35
CA ASN A 246 17.79 -7.33 14.21
C ASN A 246 18.46 -6.03 14.68
N GLY A 247 19.72 -5.79 14.29
CA GLY A 247 20.47 -4.59 14.67
C GLY A 247 20.11 -3.31 13.92
N CYS A 248 19.21 -3.38 12.92
CA CYS A 248 18.67 -2.22 12.22
C CYS A 248 17.67 -1.43 13.10
N SER A 249 17.40 -0.18 12.74
CA SER A 249 16.40 0.66 13.44
C SER A 249 14.95 0.19 13.24
N GLY A 250 14.70 -0.63 12.22
CA GLY A 250 13.41 -1.19 11.89
C GLY A 250 13.54 -2.36 10.91
N GLN A 251 12.40 -2.92 10.51
CA GLN A 251 12.35 -4.09 9.61
C GLN A 251 11.26 -3.91 8.55
N VAL A 252 11.51 -4.46 7.36
CA VAL A 252 10.52 -4.58 6.27
C VAL A 252 10.41 -6.01 5.79
N LEU A 253 9.20 -6.43 5.43
CA LEU A 253 8.94 -7.66 4.68
C LEU A 253 7.93 -7.39 3.57
N VAL A 254 7.97 -8.24 2.54
CA VAL A 254 6.92 -8.32 1.53
C VAL A 254 5.68 -8.97 2.16
N GLN A 255 4.53 -8.28 2.11
CA GLN A 255 3.30 -8.69 2.78
C GLN A 255 2.83 -10.08 2.36
N ASN A 256 2.91 -10.40 1.07
CA ASN A 256 2.49 -11.70 0.54
C ASN A 256 3.35 -12.84 1.08
N ASP A 257 4.66 -12.61 1.21
CA ASP A 257 5.59 -13.59 1.79
C ASP A 257 5.36 -13.73 3.30
N ALA A 258 5.20 -12.61 4.01
CA ALA A 258 4.95 -12.59 5.45
C ALA A 258 3.62 -13.25 5.84
N LEU A 259 2.59 -13.20 4.98
CA LEU A 259 1.28 -13.80 5.22
C LEU A 259 1.11 -15.20 4.59
N GLY A 260 2.15 -15.71 3.90
CA GLY A 260 2.10 -17.02 3.26
C GLY A 260 0.99 -17.11 2.22
N MET A 261 0.94 -16.15 1.28
CA MET A 261 -0.10 -16.12 0.25
C MET A 261 0.14 -17.13 -0.88
N PHE A 262 1.41 -17.48 -1.17
CA PHE A 262 1.77 -18.45 -2.21
C PHE A 262 2.94 -19.35 -1.77
N ASP A 263 2.99 -20.58 -2.29
CA ASP A 263 3.94 -21.62 -1.88
C ASP A 263 5.18 -21.74 -2.79
N ARG A 264 5.40 -20.80 -3.72
CA ARG A 264 6.40 -20.98 -4.80
C ARG A 264 7.85 -20.78 -4.34
N PHE A 265 8.12 -19.85 -3.42
CA PHE A 265 9.44 -19.59 -2.87
C PHE A 265 9.32 -18.63 -1.68
N VAL A 266 9.87 -19.00 -0.52
CA VAL A 266 9.95 -18.12 0.66
C VAL A 266 11.42 -17.75 0.87
N PRO A 267 11.79 -16.46 0.78
CA PRO A 267 13.17 -16.05 1.05
C PRO A 267 13.61 -16.51 2.44
N LYS A 268 14.89 -16.92 2.59
CA LYS A 268 15.42 -17.46 3.86
C LYS A 268 15.20 -16.53 5.06
N PHE A 269 15.20 -15.21 4.83
CA PHE A 269 15.01 -14.22 5.88
C PHE A 269 13.55 -13.96 6.25
N THR A 270 12.59 -14.50 5.49
CA THR A 270 11.17 -14.26 5.71
C THR A 270 10.63 -15.25 6.74
N LYS A 271 10.03 -14.72 7.79
CA LYS A 271 9.13 -15.48 8.68
C LYS A 271 7.69 -15.34 8.16
N GLN A 272 7.02 -16.47 7.98
CA GLN A 272 5.56 -16.48 7.77
C GLN A 272 4.84 -16.31 9.11
N TYR A 273 3.96 -15.33 9.17
CA TYR A 273 3.09 -15.01 10.31
C TYR A 273 1.67 -15.60 10.15
N ALA A 274 1.33 -16.06 8.94
CA ALA A 274 0.07 -16.72 8.61
C ALA A 274 0.27 -17.68 7.41
N ASN A 275 -0.77 -18.46 7.09
CA ASN A 275 -0.86 -19.28 5.88
C ASN A 275 -2.18 -18.95 5.15
N ILE A 276 -2.24 -17.74 4.60
CA ILE A 276 -3.46 -17.23 3.94
C ILE A 276 -3.74 -17.98 2.64
N GLY A 277 -2.70 -18.42 1.92
CA GLY A 277 -2.85 -19.17 0.67
C GLY A 277 -3.68 -20.44 0.86
N GLN A 278 -3.38 -21.23 1.88
CA GLN A 278 -4.14 -22.45 2.19
C GLN A 278 -5.60 -22.14 2.54
N ILE A 279 -5.84 -21.11 3.38
CA ILE A 279 -7.19 -20.69 3.78
C ILE A 279 -8.02 -20.28 2.55
N MET A 280 -7.42 -19.56 1.59
CA MET A 280 -8.08 -19.16 0.35
C MET A 280 -8.43 -20.37 -0.50
N VAL A 281 -7.50 -21.31 -0.69
CA VAL A 281 -7.73 -22.53 -1.48
C VAL A 281 -8.85 -23.37 -0.87
N ASP A 282 -8.88 -23.53 0.45
CA ASP A 282 -9.92 -24.31 1.13
C ASP A 282 -11.29 -23.65 1.03
N GLY A 283 -11.37 -22.33 1.15
CA GLY A 283 -12.61 -21.58 0.93
C GLY A 283 -13.15 -21.72 -0.51
N LEU A 284 -12.25 -21.65 -1.50
CA LEU A 284 -12.61 -21.83 -2.92
C LEU A 284 -13.07 -23.26 -3.22
N LYS A 285 -12.40 -24.27 -2.64
CA LYS A 285 -12.83 -25.68 -2.76
C LYS A 285 -14.21 -25.90 -2.17
N LYS A 286 -14.45 -25.38 -0.96
CA LYS A 286 -15.76 -25.49 -0.31
C LYS A 286 -16.87 -24.86 -1.15
N TYR A 287 -16.64 -23.64 -1.66
CA TYR A 287 -17.59 -23.00 -2.58
C TYR A 287 -17.84 -23.85 -3.84
N HIS A 288 -16.77 -24.40 -4.43
CA HIS A 288 -16.89 -25.28 -5.60
C HIS A 288 -17.76 -26.52 -5.29
N GLU A 289 -17.53 -27.19 -4.16
CA GLU A 289 -18.29 -28.36 -3.73
C GLU A 289 -19.77 -28.03 -3.44
N GLU A 290 -20.05 -26.91 -2.77
CA GLU A 290 -21.42 -26.48 -2.47
C GLU A 290 -22.20 -26.13 -3.74
N VAL A 291 -21.55 -25.52 -4.74
CA VAL A 291 -22.17 -25.29 -6.06
C VAL A 291 -22.44 -26.60 -6.80
N LYS A 292 -21.47 -27.54 -6.81
CA LYS A 292 -21.61 -28.83 -7.50
C LYS A 292 -22.70 -29.72 -6.90
N SER A 293 -22.85 -29.68 -5.58
CA SER A 293 -23.91 -30.39 -4.85
C SER A 293 -25.24 -29.67 -4.84
N ARG A 294 -25.31 -28.43 -5.35
CA ARG A 294 -26.46 -27.50 -5.22
C ARG A 294 -26.85 -27.18 -3.78
N ALA A 295 -25.91 -27.30 -2.84
CA ALA A 295 -26.08 -26.78 -1.49
C ALA A 295 -26.05 -25.24 -1.47
N PHE A 296 -25.31 -24.62 -2.40
CA PHE A 296 -25.30 -23.18 -2.63
C PHE A 296 -25.86 -22.82 -4.02
N PRO A 297 -26.67 -21.73 -4.14
CA PRO A 297 -27.21 -20.91 -3.05
C PRO A 297 -28.24 -21.66 -2.21
N ALA A 298 -28.25 -21.40 -0.90
CA ALA A 298 -29.32 -21.83 0.00
C ALA A 298 -30.47 -20.81 -0.01
N LYS A 299 -31.57 -21.09 0.67
CA LYS A 299 -32.77 -20.24 0.66
C LYS A 299 -32.46 -18.82 1.16
N GLU A 300 -31.62 -18.69 2.19
CA GLU A 300 -31.14 -17.41 2.72
C GLU A 300 -30.31 -16.57 1.74
N ASN A 301 -29.80 -17.18 0.67
CA ASN A 301 -29.04 -16.49 -0.37
C ASN A 301 -29.89 -16.17 -1.61
N THR A 302 -31.21 -16.29 -1.51
CA THR A 302 -32.14 -16.00 -2.61
C THR A 302 -33.12 -14.89 -2.24
N TYR A 303 -33.72 -14.28 -3.27
CA TYR A 303 -34.74 -13.25 -3.09
C TYR A 303 -36.13 -13.84 -3.37
N PRO A 304 -37.16 -13.53 -2.56
CA PRO A 304 -38.51 -13.99 -2.82
C PRO A 304 -39.16 -13.22 -3.97
N ILE A 305 -40.12 -13.87 -4.64
CA ILE A 305 -41.07 -13.23 -5.57
C ILE A 305 -42.48 -13.30 -4.96
N ASN A 306 -43.30 -12.27 -5.20
CA ASN A 306 -44.71 -12.32 -4.84
C ASN A 306 -45.41 -13.47 -5.59
N GLU A 307 -46.16 -14.30 -4.87
CA GLU A 307 -46.78 -15.50 -5.43
C GLU A 307 -47.75 -15.20 -6.58
N ALA A 308 -48.49 -14.09 -6.51
CA ALA A 308 -49.44 -13.71 -7.57
C ALA A 308 -48.72 -13.26 -8.85
N GLU A 309 -47.62 -12.52 -8.72
CA GLU A 309 -46.80 -12.14 -9.88
C GLU A 309 -46.07 -13.35 -10.48
N LEU A 310 -45.64 -14.31 -9.64
CA LEU A 310 -45.06 -15.57 -10.12
C LEU A 310 -46.08 -16.41 -10.89
N ALA A 311 -47.32 -16.49 -10.38
CA ALA A 311 -48.41 -17.18 -11.08
C ALA A 311 -48.71 -16.52 -12.43
N ARG A 312 -48.87 -15.18 -12.45
CA ARG A 312 -49.08 -14.42 -13.68
C ARG A 312 -47.96 -14.65 -14.70
N PHE A 313 -46.71 -14.68 -14.26
CA PHE A 313 -45.57 -14.97 -15.13
C PHE A 313 -45.72 -16.34 -15.82
N PHE A 314 -46.04 -17.40 -15.06
CA PHE A 314 -46.20 -18.73 -15.66
C PHE A 314 -47.43 -18.86 -16.56
N GLU A 315 -48.53 -18.16 -16.26
CA GLU A 315 -49.69 -18.08 -17.15
C GLU A 315 -49.33 -17.44 -18.50
N GLN A 316 -48.59 -16.32 -18.48
CA GLN A 316 -48.09 -15.65 -19.69
C GLN A 316 -47.18 -16.57 -20.51
N GLN A 317 -46.25 -17.26 -19.87
CA GLN A 317 -45.34 -18.21 -20.56
C GLN A 317 -46.08 -19.40 -21.17
N ALA A 318 -47.14 -19.90 -20.52
CA ALA A 318 -47.96 -20.98 -21.07
C ALA A 318 -48.77 -20.52 -22.29
N ALA A 319 -49.25 -19.26 -22.30
CA ALA A 319 -49.95 -18.68 -23.44
C ALA A 319 -49.01 -18.47 -24.65
N GLU A 320 -47.79 -17.97 -24.42
CA GLU A 320 -46.77 -17.77 -25.46
C GLU A 320 -46.38 -19.09 -26.13
N LYS A 321 -46.09 -20.14 -25.35
CA LYS A 321 -45.77 -21.47 -25.92
C LYS A 321 -46.89 -22.06 -26.77
N LYS A 322 -48.16 -21.87 -26.37
CA LYS A 322 -49.30 -22.33 -27.17
C LYS A 322 -49.37 -21.61 -28.50
N ASN A 323 -49.15 -20.30 -28.51
CA ASN A 323 -49.13 -19.51 -29.74
C ASN A 323 -47.97 -19.92 -30.67
N ASP A 324 -46.79 -20.25 -30.13
CA ASP A 324 -45.64 -20.76 -30.89
C ASP A 324 -45.90 -22.15 -31.49
N GLU A 325 -46.48 -23.07 -30.73
CA GLU A 325 -46.83 -24.41 -31.23
C GLU A 325 -47.93 -24.37 -32.30
N GLU A 326 -48.90 -23.48 -32.15
CA GLU A 326 -49.99 -23.30 -33.10
C GLU A 326 -49.50 -22.64 -34.40
N SER A 327 -48.60 -21.65 -34.31
CA SER A 327 -47.96 -21.05 -35.48
C SER A 327 -47.01 -22.03 -36.21
N VAL A 328 -46.30 -22.91 -35.50
CA VAL A 328 -45.53 -24.01 -36.13
C VAL A 328 -46.44 -25.05 -36.81
N LYS A 329 -47.59 -25.37 -36.23
CA LYS A 329 -48.60 -26.26 -36.88
C LYS A 329 -49.20 -25.63 -38.12
N VAL A 330 -49.53 -24.34 -38.09
CA VAL A 330 -50.02 -23.60 -39.26
C VAL A 330 -48.95 -23.53 -40.35
N ALA A 331 -47.69 -23.25 -40.01
CA ALA A 331 -46.59 -23.23 -40.99
C ALA A 331 -46.36 -24.60 -41.68
N LYS A 332 -46.52 -25.71 -40.94
CA LYS A 332 -46.45 -27.07 -41.50
C LYS A 332 -47.66 -27.45 -42.35
N ALA A 333 -48.84 -26.91 -42.04
CA ALA A 333 -50.06 -27.15 -42.84
C ALA A 333 -50.08 -26.37 -44.17
N VAL A 334 -49.31 -25.28 -44.28
CA VAL A 334 -49.19 -24.45 -45.49
C VAL A 334 -48.08 -24.95 -46.44
N THR A 335 -47.17 -25.81 -45.96
CA THR A 335 -46.04 -26.37 -46.72
C THR A 335 -46.20 -27.84 -47.13
N ALA A 336 -47.35 -28.45 -46.81
CA ALA A 336 -47.77 -29.79 -47.26
C ALA A 336 -48.86 -29.68 -48.33
#